data_AF-A0AAF0FEU8-F1
#
_entry.id   AF-A0AAF0FEU8-F1
#
_cell.length_a   1.000
_cell.length_b   1.000
_cell.length_c   1.000
_cell.angle_alpha   90.00
_cell.angle_beta   90.00
_cell.angle_gamma   90.00
#
_symmetry.space_group_name_H-M   'P 1'
#
loop_
_entity.id
_entity.type
_entity.pdbx_description
1 polymer ?
#
loop_
_entity_poly.entity_id
_entity_poly.type
_entity_poly.pdbx_seq_one_letter_code
_entity_poly.pdbx_strand_id
1 'polypeptide(L)'
;MHNVRRVPTSEVSTSVLEGRKEQERQQLALYKDLEDAYLEKRRHNELTTDALESTTALLTLNPEYYSAWNFRREILQHLFRQADEAEQDSIRTQLLAEDITMTQQSMRTHPKVYWLWNHRRWCLHALPNPDKSLESGQKKWRKELALVDMMLDMDPRNFMGWNYRRFVIAELAAAMVPGQRTPFPVFLSADSLKLEEKHSALQLAEDELQYTLHKIESNFSNFSAWHYRSKLLPRVWDAKQLGESDRAKERDQEFELLQQAMYTDPNDQSIWIYHSWLMSQAPSQQLLCDQIHVIEELAELEPDSKCTQRNSHRVSSKFGRVQTAVVVAPEPYFRDEQA
;
A
#
# COMPACT_ATOMS: atom_id res chain seq x y z
N MET A 1 4.48 2.92 21.75
CA MET A 1 4.24 1.46 21.70
C MET A 1 2.74 1.19 21.71
N HIS A 2 2.23 0.56 20.67
CA HIS A 2 0.83 0.11 20.60
C HIS A 2 0.68 -1.27 21.25
N ASN A 3 -0.51 -1.62 21.74
CA ASN A 3 -0.86 -2.94 22.31
C ASN A 3 -0.17 -3.36 23.61
N VAL A 4 0.29 -2.43 24.46
CA VAL A 4 0.70 -2.78 25.83
C VAL A 4 -0.56 -3.03 26.67
N ARG A 5 -0.84 -4.30 26.98
CA ARG A 5 -1.96 -4.70 27.83
C ARG A 5 -1.71 -4.16 29.24
N ARG A 6 -2.50 -3.17 29.67
CA ARG A 6 -2.44 -2.64 31.04
C ARG A 6 -3.00 -3.70 31.98
N VAL A 7 -2.14 -4.36 32.75
CA VAL A 7 -2.55 -5.28 33.80
C VAL A 7 -2.88 -4.44 35.05
N PRO A 8 -4.07 -4.59 35.65
CA PRO A 8 -4.40 -3.91 36.90
C PRO A 8 -3.36 -4.26 37.97
N THR A 9 -2.75 -3.25 38.57
CA THR A 9 -1.65 -3.41 39.54
C THR A 9 -2.10 -4.13 40.83
N SER A 10 -3.42 -4.26 41.05
CA SER A 10 -4.04 -4.90 42.20
C SER A 10 -4.08 -6.44 42.16
N GLU A 11 -3.75 -7.08 41.03
CA GLU A 11 -3.91 -8.54 40.84
C GLU A 11 -2.59 -9.32 40.71
N VAL A 12 -1.44 -8.64 40.71
CA VAL A 12 -0.14 -9.28 40.48
C VAL A 12 0.65 -9.32 41.79
N SER A 13 1.01 -10.52 42.25
CA SER A 13 1.83 -10.67 43.46
C SER A 13 3.18 -9.96 43.31
N THR A 14 3.72 -9.46 44.43
CA THR A 14 5.02 -8.79 44.47
C THR A 14 6.14 -9.62 43.84
N SER A 15 6.11 -10.95 44.05
CA SER A 15 7.06 -11.90 43.47
C SER A 15 7.01 -11.97 41.93
N VAL A 16 5.83 -11.85 41.33
CA VAL A 16 5.67 -11.84 39.87
C VAL A 16 6.12 -10.51 39.28
N LEU A 17 5.88 -9.40 39.97
CA LEU A 17 6.39 -8.08 39.57
C LEU A 17 7.92 -8.02 39.64
N GLU A 18 8.52 -8.56 40.70
CA GLU A 18 9.97 -8.67 40.85
C GLU A 18 10.59 -9.57 39.78
N GLY A 19 9.97 -10.73 39.50
CA GLY A 19 10.40 -11.60 38.41
C GLY A 19 10.38 -10.92 37.03
N ARG A 20 9.32 -10.16 36.72
CA ARG A 20 9.23 -9.38 35.47
C ARG A 20 10.31 -8.31 35.38
N LYS A 21 10.53 -7.56 36.47
CA LYS A 21 11.59 -6.54 36.53
C LYS A 21 12.97 -7.14 36.32
N GLU A 22 13.21 -8.34 36.85
CA GLU A 22 14.49 -9.01 36.66
C GLU A 22 14.68 -9.50 35.22
N GLN A 23 13.63 -10.04 34.59
CA GLN A 23 13.65 -10.37 33.16
C GLN A 23 13.91 -9.13 32.28
N GLU A 24 13.22 -8.01 32.55
CA GLU A 24 13.44 -6.74 31.85
C GLU A 24 14.87 -6.23 32.03
N ARG A 25 15.45 -6.37 33.24
CA ARG A 25 16.84 -5.98 33.53
C ARG A 25 17.84 -6.82 32.73
N GLN A 26 17.62 -8.14 32.65
CA GLN A 26 18.48 -9.04 31.87
C GLN A 26 18.38 -8.75 30.37
N GLN A 27 17.17 -8.51 29.85
CA GLN A 27 16.96 -8.10 28.46
C GLN A 27 17.63 -6.75 28.15
N LEU A 28 17.54 -5.79 29.07
CA LEU A 28 18.19 -4.49 28.92
C LEU A 28 19.72 -4.60 28.96
N ALA A 29 20.27 -5.45 29.84
CA ALA A 29 21.70 -5.69 29.90
C ALA A 29 22.21 -6.29 28.58
N LEU A 30 21.56 -7.35 28.09
CA LEU A 30 21.87 -7.95 26.79
C LEU A 30 21.77 -6.92 25.65
N TYR A 31 20.71 -6.11 25.63
CA TYR A 31 20.55 -5.06 24.62
C TYR A 31 21.73 -4.07 24.63
N LYS A 32 22.16 -3.62 25.81
CA LYS A 32 23.28 -2.70 25.95
C LYS A 32 24.59 -3.32 25.49
N ASP A 33 24.86 -4.57 25.85
CA ASP A 33 26.06 -5.27 25.42
C ASP A 33 26.12 -5.40 23.88
N LEU A 34 24.98 -5.70 23.24
CA LEU A 34 24.87 -5.77 21.78
C LEU A 34 25.00 -4.38 21.12
N GLU A 35 24.41 -3.35 21.73
CA GLU A 35 24.52 -1.98 21.26
C GLU A 35 25.97 -1.47 21.35
N ASP A 36 26.66 -1.72 22.47
CA ASP A 36 28.07 -1.35 22.66
C ASP A 36 28.97 -2.06 21.65
N ALA A 37 28.77 -3.37 21.42
CA ALA A 37 29.51 -4.12 20.41
C ALA A 37 29.30 -3.55 18.99
N TYR A 38 28.06 -3.23 18.62
CA TYR A 38 27.74 -2.56 17.35
C TYR A 38 28.39 -1.18 17.24
N LEU A 39 28.27 -0.35 18.30
CA LEU A 39 28.79 1.02 18.32
C LEU A 39 30.31 1.05 18.21
N GLU A 40 31.00 0.11 18.84
CA GLU A 40 32.45 -0.03 18.75
C GLU A 40 32.90 -0.27 17.31
N LYS A 41 32.27 -1.24 16.63
CA LYS A 41 32.54 -1.55 15.22
C LYS A 41 32.24 -0.38 14.30
N ARG A 42 31.12 0.30 14.55
CA ARG A 42 30.75 1.50 13.79
C ARG A 42 31.75 2.64 14.01
N ARG A 43 32.21 2.86 15.25
CA ARG A 43 33.19 3.91 15.58
C ARG A 43 34.52 3.68 14.88
N HIS A 44 34.94 2.43 14.74
CA HIS A 44 36.13 2.05 13.98
C HIS A 44 35.90 1.88 12.48
N ASN A 45 34.67 2.06 12.00
CA ASN A 45 34.28 1.84 10.61
C ASN A 45 34.69 0.44 10.10
N GLU A 46 34.48 -0.58 10.93
CA GLU A 46 34.74 -1.99 10.59
C GLU A 46 33.66 -2.50 9.63
N LEU A 47 34.02 -2.70 8.35
CA LEU A 47 33.10 -3.16 7.30
C LEU A 47 33.28 -4.65 7.00
N THR A 48 33.17 -5.49 8.02
CA THR A 48 33.46 -6.95 7.95
C THR A 48 32.20 -7.80 8.14
N THR A 49 32.31 -9.11 7.87
CA THR A 49 31.24 -10.09 8.18
C THR A 49 30.88 -10.10 9.67
N ASP A 50 31.86 -9.97 10.55
CA ASP A 50 31.64 -9.87 12.01
C ASP A 50 30.86 -8.59 12.38
N ALA A 51 31.12 -7.47 11.69
CA ALA A 51 30.29 -6.27 11.83
C ALA A 51 28.87 -6.49 11.31
N LEU A 52 28.69 -7.23 10.21
CA LEU A 52 27.37 -7.60 9.70
C LEU A 52 26.59 -8.43 10.74
N GLU A 53 27.22 -9.42 11.36
CA GLU A 53 26.65 -10.26 12.41
C GLU A 53 26.26 -9.43 13.65
N SER A 54 27.10 -8.48 14.07
CA SER A 54 26.76 -7.57 15.17
C SER A 54 25.49 -6.77 14.90
N THR A 55 25.30 -6.30 13.65
CA THR A 55 24.06 -5.61 13.27
C THR A 55 22.86 -6.56 13.23
N THR A 56 23.06 -7.82 12.83
CA THR A 56 22.00 -8.85 12.85
C THR A 56 21.51 -9.07 14.29
N ALA A 57 22.43 -9.23 15.24
CA ALA A 57 22.09 -9.46 16.64
C ALA A 57 21.31 -8.28 17.25
N LEU A 58 21.78 -7.05 17.03
CA LEU A 58 21.10 -5.84 17.51
C LEU A 58 19.71 -5.66 16.88
N LEU A 59 19.60 -5.84 15.56
CA LEU A 59 18.35 -5.62 14.82
C LEU A 59 17.30 -6.72 15.05
N THR A 60 17.74 -7.92 15.43
CA THR A 60 16.83 -8.99 15.88
C THR A 60 16.10 -8.57 17.16
N LEU A 61 16.77 -7.83 18.05
CA LEU A 61 16.18 -7.35 19.30
C LEU A 61 15.45 -6.00 19.13
N ASN A 62 15.99 -5.10 18.32
CA ASN A 62 15.42 -3.78 18.06
C ASN A 62 15.43 -3.43 16.55
N PRO A 63 14.42 -3.86 15.79
CA PRO A 63 14.34 -3.56 14.35
C PRO A 63 14.05 -2.07 14.05
N GLU A 64 13.71 -1.25 15.04
CA GLU A 64 13.51 0.21 14.88
C GLU A 64 14.84 0.99 14.89
N TYR A 65 15.97 0.35 15.19
CA TYR A 65 17.28 0.99 15.27
C TYR A 65 17.80 1.39 13.88
N TYR A 66 17.31 2.52 13.36
CA TYR A 66 17.60 2.97 11.99
C TYR A 66 19.09 3.11 11.65
N SER A 67 19.88 3.55 12.62
CA SER A 67 21.32 3.73 12.47
C SER A 67 22.04 2.40 12.21
N ALA A 68 21.56 1.30 12.77
CA ALA A 68 22.10 -0.03 12.52
C ALA A 68 21.75 -0.51 11.11
N TRP A 69 20.56 -0.23 10.59
CA TRP A 69 20.22 -0.52 9.18
C TRP A 69 21.09 0.24 8.19
N ASN A 70 21.42 1.50 8.47
CA ASN A 70 22.31 2.28 7.61
C ASN A 70 23.72 1.69 7.59
N PHE A 71 24.30 1.41 8.75
CA PHE A 71 25.62 0.78 8.84
C PHE A 71 25.63 -0.61 8.21
N ARG A 72 24.56 -1.41 8.40
CA ARG A 72 24.39 -2.71 7.75
C ARG A 72 24.49 -2.59 6.22
N ARG A 73 23.85 -1.58 5.62
CA ARG A 73 23.94 -1.33 4.17
C ARG A 73 25.35 -0.93 3.73
N GLU A 74 26.06 -0.13 4.52
CA GLU A 74 27.46 0.23 4.25
C GLU A 74 28.36 -1.01 4.26
N ILE A 75 28.22 -1.88 5.27
CA ILE A 75 28.92 -3.16 5.36
C ILE A 75 28.62 -4.03 4.13
N LEU A 76 27.34 -4.26 3.82
CA LEU A 76 26.95 -5.08 2.66
C LEU A 76 27.52 -4.55 1.35
N GLN A 77 27.43 -3.24 1.11
CA GLN A 77 28.01 -2.63 -0.08
C GLN A 77 29.53 -2.76 -0.15
N HIS A 78 30.22 -2.76 0.99
CA HIS A 78 31.66 -3.00 1.05
C HIS A 78 31.97 -4.46 0.69
N LEU A 79 31.28 -5.42 1.32
CA LEU A 79 31.46 -6.84 1.06
C LEU A 79 31.17 -7.20 -0.41
N PHE A 80 30.18 -6.58 -1.04
CA PHE A 80 29.91 -6.77 -2.48
C PHE A 80 31.10 -6.39 -3.36
N ARG A 81 31.88 -5.36 -2.98
CA ARG A 81 33.01 -4.86 -3.77
C ARG A 81 34.33 -5.57 -3.45
N GLN A 82 34.43 -6.23 -2.29
CA GLN A 82 35.62 -6.98 -1.91
C GLN A 82 35.75 -8.31 -2.66
N ALA A 83 34.65 -8.86 -3.14
CA ALA A 83 34.63 -10.10 -3.92
C ALA A 83 35.31 -9.91 -5.29
N ASP A 84 35.95 -10.98 -5.76
CA ASP A 84 36.47 -11.08 -7.13
C ASP A 84 35.35 -10.89 -8.14
N GLU A 85 35.61 -10.22 -9.27
CA GLU A 85 34.59 -9.88 -10.27
C GLU A 85 33.75 -11.09 -10.73
N ALA A 86 34.35 -12.28 -10.80
CA ALA A 86 33.67 -13.52 -11.17
C ALA A 86 32.67 -14.01 -10.10
N GLU A 87 32.84 -13.62 -8.84
CA GLU A 87 32.04 -14.07 -7.68
C GLU A 87 31.13 -12.98 -7.11
N GLN A 88 31.30 -11.71 -7.51
CA GLN A 88 30.56 -10.56 -6.99
C GLN A 88 29.04 -10.76 -7.00
N ASP A 89 28.47 -11.18 -8.12
CA ASP A 89 27.02 -11.39 -8.23
C ASP A 89 26.54 -12.58 -7.36
N SER A 90 27.36 -13.63 -7.21
CA SER A 90 27.05 -14.78 -6.36
C SER A 90 27.02 -14.37 -4.88
N ILE A 91 28.09 -13.73 -4.40
CA ILE A 91 28.21 -13.26 -3.01
C ILE A 91 27.12 -12.23 -2.69
N ARG A 92 26.88 -11.29 -3.62
CA ARG A 92 25.81 -10.30 -3.48
C ARG A 92 24.43 -10.95 -3.40
N THR A 93 24.16 -11.95 -4.24
CA THR A 93 22.89 -12.70 -4.19
C THR A 93 22.73 -13.44 -2.88
N GLN A 94 23.78 -14.10 -2.39
CA GLN A 94 23.77 -14.84 -1.13
C GLN A 94 23.45 -13.91 0.06
N LEU A 95 24.25 -12.86 0.26
CA LEU A 95 24.10 -11.95 1.40
C LEU A 95 22.74 -11.22 1.38
N LEU A 96 22.26 -10.83 0.20
CA LEU A 96 20.94 -10.21 0.08
C LEU A 96 19.80 -11.21 0.33
N ALA A 97 19.95 -12.48 -0.03
CA ALA A 97 18.97 -13.52 0.26
C ALA A 97 18.86 -13.79 1.78
N GLU A 98 19.98 -13.76 2.49
CA GLU A 98 20.03 -13.82 3.96
C GLU A 98 19.27 -12.64 4.59
N ASP A 99 19.52 -11.42 4.13
CA ASP A 99 18.81 -10.22 4.60
C ASP A 99 17.31 -10.20 4.26
N ILE A 100 16.94 -10.71 3.09
CA ILE A 100 15.54 -10.90 2.70
C ILE A 100 14.86 -11.92 3.62
N THR A 101 15.58 -12.97 4.04
CA THR A 101 15.06 -13.96 4.99
C THR A 101 14.92 -13.37 6.38
N MET A 102 15.94 -12.65 6.86
CA MET A 102 15.92 -11.94 8.15
C MET A 102 14.75 -10.94 8.21
N THR A 103 14.60 -10.07 7.21
CA THR A 103 13.49 -9.09 7.19
C THR A 103 12.14 -9.77 7.17
N GLN A 104 11.97 -10.86 6.42
CA GLN A 104 10.71 -11.63 6.42
C GLN A 104 10.40 -12.23 7.79
N GLN A 105 11.40 -12.75 8.51
CA GLN A 105 11.22 -13.26 9.87
C GLN A 105 10.81 -12.15 10.84
N SER A 106 11.52 -11.02 10.82
CA SER A 106 11.21 -9.86 11.69
C SER A 106 9.86 -9.22 11.38
N MET A 107 9.42 -9.21 10.12
CA MET A 107 8.12 -8.64 9.74
C MET A 107 6.93 -9.40 10.33
N ARG A 108 7.07 -10.69 10.66
CA ARG A 108 5.99 -11.47 11.29
C ARG A 108 5.62 -10.95 12.68
N THR A 109 6.62 -10.51 13.44
CA THR A 109 6.44 -9.96 14.80
C THR A 109 6.40 -8.44 14.82
N HIS A 110 7.01 -7.78 13.83
CA HIS A 110 7.12 -6.33 13.74
C HIS A 110 6.63 -5.77 12.38
N PRO A 111 5.38 -6.06 11.97
CA PRO A 111 4.88 -5.77 10.61
C PRO A 111 4.75 -4.27 10.28
N LYS A 112 4.90 -3.39 11.29
CA LYS A 112 4.68 -1.93 11.17
C LYS A 112 5.98 -1.11 11.30
N VAL A 113 7.13 -1.78 11.42
CA VAL A 113 8.45 -1.11 11.46
C VAL A 113 8.83 -0.65 10.06
N TYR A 114 8.94 0.66 9.87
CA TYR A 114 9.27 1.26 8.57
C TYR A 114 10.59 0.74 7.99
N TRP A 115 11.62 0.60 8.84
CA TRP A 115 12.97 0.24 8.39
C TRP A 115 13.08 -1.18 7.83
N LEU A 116 12.26 -2.12 8.29
CA LEU A 116 12.19 -3.46 7.70
C LEU A 116 11.72 -3.40 6.24
N TRP A 117 10.63 -2.67 5.97
CA TRP A 117 10.12 -2.48 4.62
C TRP A 117 11.12 -1.71 3.76
N ASN A 118 11.71 -0.65 4.30
CA ASN A 118 12.72 0.15 3.59
C ASN A 118 13.96 -0.68 3.21
N HIS A 119 14.49 -1.47 4.14
CA HIS A 119 15.65 -2.31 3.90
C HIS A 119 15.35 -3.43 2.90
N ARG A 120 14.18 -4.07 3.01
CA ARG A 120 13.74 -5.09 2.06
C ARG A 120 13.65 -4.55 0.62
N ARG A 121 13.10 -3.33 0.44
CA ARG A 121 13.09 -2.64 -0.86
C ARG A 121 14.51 -2.44 -1.40
N TRP A 122 15.42 -1.98 -0.55
CA TRP A 122 16.83 -1.79 -0.92
C TRP A 122 17.47 -3.11 -1.36
N CYS A 123 17.25 -4.22 -0.63
CA CYS A 123 17.77 -5.53 -1.00
C CYS A 123 17.27 -5.97 -2.38
N LEU A 124 15.98 -5.80 -2.67
CA LEU A 124 15.39 -6.21 -3.96
C LEU A 124 15.91 -5.39 -5.14
N HIS A 125 16.12 -4.09 -4.96
CA HIS A 125 16.78 -3.25 -5.97
C HIS A 125 18.26 -3.63 -6.15
N ALA A 126 18.92 -4.01 -5.05
CA ALA A 126 20.31 -4.42 -5.09
C ALA A 126 20.50 -5.84 -5.63
N LEU A 127 19.49 -6.71 -5.68
CA LEU A 127 19.64 -8.05 -6.23
C LEU A 127 19.98 -8.00 -7.72
N PRO A 128 21.07 -8.68 -8.16
CA PRO A 128 21.42 -8.75 -9.58
C PRO A 128 20.34 -9.49 -10.37
N ASN A 129 20.26 -9.20 -11.67
CA ASN A 129 19.42 -9.94 -12.60
C ASN A 129 20.30 -10.97 -13.33
N PRO A 130 20.25 -12.27 -12.98
CA PRO A 130 21.26 -13.27 -13.38
C PRO A 130 21.43 -13.45 -14.89
N ASP A 131 20.36 -13.37 -15.67
CA ASP A 131 20.38 -13.58 -17.13
C ASP A 131 20.00 -12.31 -17.93
N LYS A 132 19.76 -11.18 -17.22
CA LYS A 132 19.25 -9.92 -17.77
C LYS A 132 17.97 -10.08 -18.61
N SER A 133 17.27 -11.20 -18.49
CA SER A 133 16.01 -11.44 -19.19
C SER A 133 14.87 -10.66 -18.51
N LEU A 134 13.83 -10.37 -19.29
CA LEU A 134 12.60 -9.78 -18.78
C LEU A 134 11.96 -10.66 -17.70
N GLU A 135 11.94 -11.97 -17.92
CA GLU A 135 11.32 -12.93 -17.01
C GLU A 135 12.02 -12.95 -15.65
N SER A 136 13.34 -13.07 -15.64
CA SER A 136 14.13 -13.04 -14.40
C SER A 136 14.00 -11.70 -13.67
N GLY A 137 13.93 -10.59 -14.41
CA GLY A 137 13.69 -9.27 -13.85
C GLY A 137 12.35 -9.15 -13.12
N GLN A 138 11.32 -9.85 -13.61
CA GLN A 138 9.98 -9.89 -13.01
C GLN A 138 9.86 -10.89 -11.85
N LYS A 139 10.62 -12.00 -11.88
CA LYS A 139 10.49 -13.14 -10.95
C LYS A 139 10.56 -12.73 -9.49
N LYS A 140 11.49 -11.84 -9.13
CA LYS A 140 11.63 -11.36 -7.75
C LYS A 140 10.40 -10.58 -7.29
N TRP A 141 9.82 -9.73 -8.14
CA TRP A 141 8.62 -8.95 -7.80
C TRP A 141 7.37 -9.83 -7.68
N ARG A 142 7.23 -10.84 -8.56
CA ARG A 142 6.14 -11.82 -8.44
C ARG A 142 6.21 -12.63 -7.14
N LYS A 143 7.43 -13.01 -6.71
CA LYS A 143 7.63 -13.65 -5.40
C LYS A 143 7.23 -12.74 -4.24
N GLU A 144 7.51 -11.44 -4.34
CA GLU A 144 7.13 -10.47 -3.32
C GLU A 144 5.62 -10.28 -3.21
N LEU A 145 4.85 -10.35 -4.31
CA LEU A 145 3.39 -10.28 -4.25
C LEU A 145 2.81 -11.33 -3.29
N ALA A 146 3.30 -12.57 -3.35
CA ALA A 146 2.85 -13.64 -2.45
C ALA A 146 3.14 -13.34 -0.96
N LEU A 147 4.28 -12.70 -0.66
CA LEU A 147 4.57 -12.24 0.71
C LEU A 147 3.58 -11.16 1.15
N VAL A 148 3.33 -10.18 0.29
CA VAL A 148 2.44 -9.07 0.62
C VAL A 148 1.01 -9.54 0.84
N ASP A 149 0.56 -10.51 0.03
CA ASP A 149 -0.75 -11.14 0.19
C ASP A 149 -0.88 -11.77 1.57
N MET A 150 0.09 -12.62 1.97
CA MET A 150 0.13 -13.21 3.31
C MET A 150 0.08 -12.14 4.42
N MET A 151 0.80 -11.03 4.26
CA MET A 151 0.82 -9.95 5.26
C MET A 151 -0.50 -9.18 5.32
N LEU A 152 -1.17 -8.97 4.19
CA LEU A 152 -2.47 -8.30 4.10
C LEU A 152 -3.65 -9.25 4.39
N ASP A 153 -3.43 -10.56 4.42
CA ASP A 153 -4.40 -11.51 4.98
C ASP A 153 -4.36 -11.47 6.51
N MET A 154 -3.18 -11.27 7.11
CA MET A 154 -3.03 -11.13 8.57
C MET A 154 -3.56 -9.79 9.11
N ASP A 155 -3.26 -8.68 8.43
CA ASP A 155 -3.79 -7.35 8.76
C ASP A 155 -4.18 -6.63 7.46
N PRO A 156 -5.45 -6.74 7.01
CA PRO A 156 -5.91 -6.14 5.76
C PRO A 156 -5.84 -4.62 5.75
N ARG A 157 -5.68 -3.98 6.91
CA ARG A 157 -5.54 -2.52 7.04
C ARG A 157 -4.10 -2.08 7.26
N ASN A 158 -3.12 -2.99 7.16
CA ASN A 158 -1.71 -2.64 7.31
C ASN A 158 -1.26 -1.70 6.19
N PHE A 159 -1.16 -0.42 6.51
CA PHE A 159 -0.74 0.63 5.58
C PHE A 159 0.67 0.39 5.01
N MET A 160 1.60 -0.16 5.79
CA MET A 160 2.95 -0.48 5.29
C MET A 160 2.88 -1.61 4.26
N GLY A 161 2.05 -2.63 4.50
CA GLY A 161 1.80 -3.72 3.55
C GLY A 161 1.21 -3.20 2.24
N TRP A 162 0.21 -2.32 2.30
CA TRP A 162 -0.37 -1.70 1.09
C TRP A 162 0.60 -0.78 0.34
N ASN A 163 1.41 0.01 1.06
CA ASN A 163 2.45 0.82 0.43
C ASN A 163 3.46 -0.06 -0.30
N TYR A 164 3.86 -1.16 0.34
CA TYR A 164 4.81 -2.10 -0.23
C TYR A 164 4.20 -2.87 -1.41
N ARG A 165 2.91 -3.23 -1.38
CA ARG A 165 2.20 -3.78 -2.56
C ARG A 165 2.31 -2.86 -3.77
N ARG A 166 1.95 -1.57 -3.59
CA ARG A 166 1.99 -0.59 -4.68
C ARG A 166 3.40 -0.38 -5.23
N PHE A 167 4.40 -0.44 -4.34
CA PHE A 167 5.80 -0.44 -4.75
C PHE A 167 6.13 -1.68 -5.60
N VAL A 168 5.82 -2.90 -5.14
CA VAL A 168 6.10 -4.14 -5.87
C VAL A 168 5.41 -4.17 -7.23
N ILE A 169 4.16 -3.71 -7.31
CA ILE A 169 3.41 -3.61 -8.58
C ILE A 169 4.06 -2.59 -9.52
N ALA A 170 4.50 -1.44 -9.01
CA ALA A 170 5.20 -0.46 -9.84
C ALA A 170 6.53 -0.98 -10.37
N GLU A 171 7.29 -1.70 -9.56
CA GLU A 171 8.54 -2.33 -9.99
C GLU A 171 8.31 -3.49 -10.96
N LEU A 172 7.27 -4.30 -10.75
CA LEU A 172 6.87 -5.34 -11.67
C LEU A 172 6.49 -4.75 -13.03
N ALA A 173 5.68 -3.68 -13.04
CA ALA A 173 5.29 -2.98 -14.25
C ALA A 173 6.50 -2.37 -14.99
N ALA A 174 7.45 -1.77 -14.25
CA ALA A 174 8.70 -1.26 -14.82
C ALA A 174 9.59 -2.38 -15.40
N ALA A 175 9.62 -3.55 -14.77
CA ALA A 175 10.32 -4.72 -15.29
C ALA A 175 9.63 -5.34 -16.52
N MET A 176 8.32 -5.16 -16.67
CA MET A 176 7.56 -5.57 -17.86
C MET A 176 7.77 -4.63 -19.04
N VAL A 177 8.01 -3.34 -18.79
CA VAL A 177 8.21 -2.30 -19.82
C VAL A 177 9.52 -1.53 -19.56
N PRO A 178 10.69 -2.12 -19.90
CA PRO A 178 11.97 -1.47 -19.64
C PRO A 178 12.11 -0.13 -20.34
N GLY A 179 12.73 0.84 -19.66
CA GLY A 179 12.95 2.18 -20.18
C GLY A 179 11.80 3.16 -19.89
N GLN A 180 10.65 2.67 -19.38
CA GLN A 180 9.57 3.55 -18.97
C GLN A 180 9.96 4.35 -17.72
N ARG A 181 9.87 5.68 -17.81
CA ARG A 181 10.27 6.59 -16.71
C ARG A 181 9.13 6.96 -15.79
N THR A 182 7.91 6.96 -16.30
CA THR A 182 6.72 7.32 -15.54
C THR A 182 6.28 6.11 -14.70
N PRO A 183 6.01 6.27 -13.39
CA PRO A 183 5.62 5.15 -12.54
C PRO A 183 4.21 4.64 -12.87
N PHE A 184 3.98 3.36 -12.59
CA PHE A 184 2.64 2.77 -12.60
C PHE A 184 1.76 3.39 -11.50
N PRO A 185 0.45 3.60 -11.70
CA PRO A 185 -0.35 3.34 -12.91
C PRO A 185 -0.38 4.51 -13.90
N VAL A 186 0.36 5.59 -13.65
CA VAL A 186 0.26 6.83 -14.46
C VAL A 186 0.66 6.59 -15.92
N PHE A 187 1.63 5.71 -16.15
CA PHE A 187 2.06 5.42 -17.52
C PHE A 187 1.04 4.66 -18.37
N LEU A 188 -0.03 4.09 -17.79
CA LEU A 188 -1.08 3.41 -18.57
C LEU A 188 -1.72 4.35 -19.62
N SER A 189 -1.71 5.65 -19.34
CA SER A 189 -2.20 6.70 -20.23
C SER A 189 -1.12 7.26 -21.16
N ALA A 190 0.08 6.66 -21.24
CA ALA A 190 1.16 7.16 -22.09
C ALA A 190 1.00 6.68 -23.54
N ASP A 191 1.07 7.62 -24.49
CA ASP A 191 0.94 7.34 -25.93
C ASP A 191 2.14 6.56 -26.52
N SER A 192 3.25 6.49 -25.79
CA SER A 192 4.51 5.92 -26.26
C SER A 192 4.64 4.40 -26.11
N LEU A 193 3.63 3.72 -25.54
CA LEU A 193 3.68 2.27 -25.31
C LEU A 193 3.38 1.49 -26.59
N LYS A 194 4.10 0.39 -26.81
CA LYS A 194 3.70 -0.60 -27.82
C LYS A 194 2.39 -1.26 -27.41
N LEU A 195 1.65 -1.78 -28.39
CA LEU A 195 0.34 -2.39 -28.15
C LEU A 195 0.39 -3.55 -27.14
N GLU A 196 1.37 -4.44 -27.26
CA GLU A 196 1.55 -5.58 -26.34
C GLU A 196 1.88 -5.12 -24.91
N GLU A 197 2.78 -4.14 -24.77
CA GLU A 197 3.16 -3.54 -23.48
C GLU A 197 1.95 -2.87 -22.81
N LYS A 198 1.14 -2.15 -23.59
CA LYS A 198 -0.11 -1.54 -23.14
C LYS A 198 -1.11 -2.59 -22.66
N HIS A 199 -1.27 -3.68 -23.42
CA HIS A 199 -2.17 -4.77 -23.03
C HIS A 199 -1.73 -5.44 -21.73
N SER A 200 -0.44 -5.79 -21.59
CA SER A 200 0.07 -6.41 -20.36
C SER A 200 0.00 -5.47 -19.15
N ALA A 201 0.26 -4.18 -19.33
CA ALA A 201 0.15 -3.20 -18.24
C ALA A 201 -1.31 -2.96 -17.83
N LEU A 202 -2.24 -2.93 -18.80
CA LEU A 202 -3.67 -2.85 -18.54
C LEU A 202 -4.16 -4.07 -17.76
N GLN A 203 -3.77 -5.29 -18.18
CA GLN A 203 -4.11 -6.52 -17.46
C GLN A 203 -3.64 -6.47 -16.00
N LEU A 204 -2.40 -6.01 -15.75
CA LEU A 204 -1.89 -5.84 -14.38
C LEU A 204 -2.74 -4.86 -13.56
N ALA A 205 -3.25 -3.79 -14.17
CA ALA A 205 -4.13 -2.83 -13.49
C ALA A 205 -5.51 -3.41 -13.19
N GLU A 206 -6.05 -4.22 -14.10
CA GLU A 206 -7.31 -4.94 -13.89
C GLU A 206 -7.17 -6.00 -12.80
N ASP A 207 -6.07 -6.74 -12.77
CA ASP A 207 -5.76 -7.71 -11.70
C ASP A 207 -5.71 -7.01 -10.33
N GLU A 208 -5.15 -5.80 -10.25
CA GLU A 208 -5.14 -5.02 -9.01
C GLU A 208 -6.52 -4.44 -8.63
N LEU A 209 -7.37 -4.12 -9.62
CA LEU A 209 -8.78 -3.80 -9.35
C LEU A 209 -9.52 -5.02 -8.81
N GLN A 210 -9.30 -6.22 -9.35
CA GLN A 210 -9.89 -7.44 -8.80
C GLN A 210 -9.38 -7.75 -7.39
N TYR A 211 -8.08 -7.56 -7.16
CA TYR A 211 -7.48 -7.72 -5.84
C TYR A 211 -8.10 -6.78 -4.80
N THR A 212 -8.24 -5.49 -5.14
CA THR A 212 -8.83 -4.51 -4.22
C THR A 212 -10.31 -4.78 -3.97
N LEU A 213 -11.06 -5.24 -4.99
CA LEU A 213 -12.45 -5.68 -4.83
C LEU A 213 -12.54 -6.81 -3.80
N HIS A 214 -11.76 -7.87 -3.98
CA HIS A 214 -11.73 -9.01 -3.04
C HIS A 214 -11.39 -8.58 -1.60
N LYS A 215 -10.44 -7.64 -1.44
CA LYS A 215 -10.06 -7.10 -0.13
C LYS A 215 -11.14 -6.21 0.51
N ILE A 216 -11.99 -5.57 -0.30
CA ILE A 216 -13.15 -4.79 0.17
C ILE A 216 -14.29 -5.71 0.57
N GLU A 217 -14.63 -6.70 -0.27
CA GLU A 217 -15.67 -7.69 0.01
C GLU A 217 -15.37 -8.48 1.31
N SER A 218 -14.09 -8.75 1.57
CA SER A 218 -13.64 -9.38 2.81
C SER A 218 -13.69 -8.45 4.03
N ASN A 219 -13.57 -7.13 3.81
CA ASN A 219 -13.56 -6.13 4.88
C ASN A 219 -13.84 -4.72 4.32
N PHE A 220 -15.10 -4.26 4.42
CA PHE A 220 -15.51 -2.95 3.92
C PHE A 220 -14.76 -1.78 4.57
N SER A 221 -14.22 -1.96 5.78
CA SER A 221 -13.38 -0.97 6.48
C SER A 221 -11.96 -0.85 5.95
N ASN A 222 -11.65 -1.52 4.83
CA ASN A 222 -10.33 -1.46 4.22
C ASN A 222 -10.12 -0.18 3.40
N PHE A 223 -9.90 0.93 4.10
CA PHE A 223 -9.59 2.23 3.49
C PHE A 223 -8.47 2.16 2.45
N SER A 224 -7.45 1.31 2.68
CA SER A 224 -6.31 1.22 1.76
C SER A 224 -6.70 0.61 0.41
N ALA A 225 -7.63 -0.35 0.40
CA ALA A 225 -8.17 -0.93 -0.82
C ALA A 225 -9.02 0.10 -1.59
N TRP A 226 -9.97 0.76 -0.91
CA TRP A 226 -10.77 1.85 -1.50
C TRP A 226 -9.91 2.97 -2.08
N HIS A 227 -8.93 3.44 -1.30
CA HIS A 227 -8.00 4.46 -1.76
C HIS A 227 -7.23 4.00 -3.01
N TYR A 228 -6.78 2.75 -3.05
CA TYR A 228 -6.04 2.26 -4.21
C TYR A 228 -6.91 2.15 -5.47
N ARG A 229 -8.17 1.69 -5.35
CA ARG A 229 -9.16 1.73 -6.43
C ARG A 229 -9.32 3.13 -7.02
N SER A 230 -9.44 4.14 -6.16
CA SER A 230 -9.60 5.54 -6.59
C SER A 230 -8.43 6.07 -7.44
N LYS A 231 -7.25 5.45 -7.31
CA LYS A 231 -6.06 5.80 -8.10
C LYS A 231 -5.94 4.99 -9.39
N LEU A 232 -6.47 3.77 -9.42
CA LEU A 232 -6.42 2.87 -10.56
C LEU A 232 -7.52 3.16 -11.58
N LEU A 233 -8.77 3.30 -11.13
CA LEU A 233 -9.95 3.41 -12.00
C LEU A 233 -9.81 4.47 -13.10
N PRO A 234 -9.44 5.75 -12.80
CA PRO A 234 -9.28 6.75 -13.85
C PRO A 234 -8.23 6.35 -14.90
N ARG A 235 -7.13 5.72 -14.47
CA ARG A 235 -6.05 5.30 -15.37
C ARG A 235 -6.47 4.13 -16.25
N VAL A 236 -7.24 3.20 -15.72
CA VAL A 236 -7.81 2.08 -16.47
C VAL A 236 -8.83 2.58 -17.50
N TRP A 237 -9.72 3.49 -17.11
CA TRP A 237 -10.69 4.10 -18.04
C TRP A 237 -10.02 4.87 -19.18
N ASP A 238 -8.96 5.64 -18.87
CA ASP A 238 -8.16 6.35 -19.89
C ASP A 238 -7.44 5.36 -20.81
N ALA A 239 -6.82 4.31 -20.27
CA ALA A 239 -6.08 3.32 -21.05
C ALA A 239 -7.00 2.51 -21.98
N LYS A 240 -8.22 2.18 -21.52
CA LYS A 240 -9.29 1.56 -22.30
C LYS A 240 -9.97 2.52 -23.30
N GLN A 241 -9.66 3.82 -23.23
CA GLN A 241 -10.30 4.86 -24.03
C GLN A 241 -11.83 4.87 -23.88
N LEU A 242 -12.33 4.62 -22.66
CA LEU A 242 -13.78 4.60 -22.41
C LEU A 242 -14.37 5.99 -22.62
N GLY A 243 -15.45 6.04 -23.40
CA GLY A 243 -16.29 7.23 -23.53
C GLY A 243 -17.13 7.47 -22.28
N GLU A 244 -17.76 8.65 -22.19
CA GLU A 244 -18.50 9.06 -20.98
C GLU A 244 -19.64 8.10 -20.63
N SER A 245 -20.32 7.53 -21.64
CA SER A 245 -21.39 6.54 -21.40
C SER A 245 -20.88 5.27 -20.72
N ASP A 246 -19.69 4.78 -21.06
CA ASP A 246 -19.15 3.56 -20.45
C ASP A 246 -18.51 3.87 -19.09
N ARG A 247 -17.85 5.03 -18.94
CA ARG A 247 -17.43 5.53 -17.63
C ARG A 247 -18.60 5.68 -16.67
N ALA A 248 -19.77 6.09 -17.15
CA ALA A 248 -20.98 6.16 -16.33
C ALA A 248 -21.38 4.79 -15.77
N LYS A 249 -21.43 3.76 -16.61
CA LYS A 249 -21.73 2.38 -16.18
C LYS A 249 -20.74 1.86 -15.15
N GLU A 250 -19.45 2.13 -15.35
CA GLU A 250 -18.39 1.74 -14.41
C GLU A 250 -18.54 2.47 -13.06
N ARG A 251 -18.93 3.76 -13.07
CA ARG A 251 -19.26 4.50 -11.84
C ARG A 251 -20.48 3.93 -11.14
N ASP A 252 -21.51 3.56 -11.89
CA ASP A 252 -22.75 3.01 -11.33
C ASP A 252 -22.45 1.69 -10.58
N GLN A 253 -21.62 0.81 -11.15
CA GLN A 253 -21.13 -0.40 -10.47
C GLN A 253 -20.36 -0.09 -9.18
N GLU A 254 -19.52 0.95 -9.18
CA GLU A 254 -18.83 1.37 -7.95
C GLU A 254 -19.80 1.93 -6.89
N PHE A 255 -20.89 2.59 -7.30
CA PHE A 255 -21.95 3.03 -6.37
C PHE A 255 -22.72 1.85 -5.79
N GLU A 256 -23.01 0.82 -6.57
CA GLU A 256 -23.68 -0.40 -6.09
C GLU A 256 -22.82 -1.12 -5.02
N LEU A 257 -21.52 -1.30 -5.29
CA LEU A 257 -20.58 -1.89 -4.32
C LEU A 257 -20.52 -1.05 -3.04
N LEU A 258 -20.48 0.26 -3.19
CA LEU A 258 -20.41 1.20 -2.09
C LEU A 258 -21.69 1.22 -1.25
N GLN A 259 -22.85 1.12 -1.90
CA GLN A 259 -24.15 1.06 -1.24
C GLN A 259 -24.21 -0.14 -0.30
N GLN A 260 -23.80 -1.33 -0.75
CA GLN A 260 -23.72 -2.52 0.09
C GLN A 260 -22.84 -2.27 1.33
N ALA A 261 -21.70 -1.60 1.16
CA ALA A 261 -20.81 -1.25 2.25
C ALA A 261 -21.48 -0.26 3.24
N MET A 262 -22.17 0.77 2.74
CA MET A 262 -22.85 1.78 3.55
C MET A 262 -23.95 1.20 4.45
N TYR A 263 -24.76 0.27 3.95
CA TYR A 263 -25.77 -0.41 4.77
C TYR A 263 -25.14 -1.40 5.76
N THR A 264 -23.92 -1.88 5.51
CA THR A 264 -23.22 -2.80 6.41
C THR A 264 -22.57 -2.07 7.60
N ASP A 265 -21.89 -0.94 7.36
CA ASP A 265 -21.34 -0.09 8.41
C ASP A 265 -21.46 1.41 8.04
N PRO A 266 -22.60 2.04 8.35
CA PRO A 266 -22.86 3.43 8.00
C PRO A 266 -21.96 4.42 8.75
N ASN A 267 -21.28 4.00 9.81
CA ASN A 267 -20.35 4.85 10.57
C ASN A 267 -18.92 4.79 10.03
N ASP A 268 -18.60 3.86 9.13
CA ASP A 268 -17.26 3.73 8.57
C ASP A 268 -16.90 4.90 7.65
N GLN A 269 -15.96 5.72 8.12
CA GLN A 269 -15.51 6.90 7.38
C GLN A 269 -14.86 6.58 6.04
N SER A 270 -14.24 5.40 5.88
CA SER A 270 -13.54 5.01 4.65
C SER A 270 -14.50 4.92 3.46
N ILE A 271 -15.67 4.35 3.69
CA ILE A 271 -16.78 4.23 2.74
C ILE A 271 -17.19 5.62 2.27
N TRP A 272 -17.45 6.54 3.19
CA TRP A 272 -17.89 7.90 2.87
C TRP A 272 -16.81 8.77 2.21
N ILE A 273 -15.53 8.51 2.49
CA ILE A 273 -14.42 9.17 1.79
C ILE A 273 -14.39 8.71 0.32
N TYR A 274 -14.55 7.40 0.07
CA TYR A 274 -14.64 6.86 -1.28
C TYR A 274 -15.89 7.37 -2.01
N HIS A 275 -17.04 7.37 -1.35
CA HIS A 275 -18.28 7.99 -1.84
C HIS A 275 -18.05 9.42 -2.32
N SER A 276 -17.41 10.24 -1.47
CA SER A 276 -17.13 11.63 -1.79
C SER A 276 -16.21 11.78 -3.00
N TRP A 277 -15.25 10.87 -3.17
CA TRP A 277 -14.39 10.85 -4.35
C TRP A 277 -15.19 10.44 -5.58
N LEU A 278 -15.99 9.37 -5.53
CA LEU A 278 -16.77 8.90 -6.67
C LEU A 278 -17.79 9.95 -7.11
N MET A 279 -18.44 10.61 -6.15
CA MET A 279 -19.28 11.77 -6.38
C MET A 279 -18.56 12.90 -7.11
N SER A 280 -17.24 13.08 -6.94
CA SER A 280 -16.49 14.11 -7.66
C SER A 280 -16.28 13.81 -9.15
N GLN A 281 -16.51 12.56 -9.59
CA GLN A 281 -16.27 12.08 -10.96
C GLN A 281 -17.45 12.33 -11.93
N ALA A 282 -18.15 13.46 -11.77
CA ALA A 282 -19.29 13.89 -12.59
C ALA A 282 -20.43 12.83 -12.73
N PRO A 283 -21.09 12.45 -11.62
CA PRO A 283 -22.26 11.57 -11.68
C PRO A 283 -23.42 12.19 -12.46
N SER A 284 -24.26 11.36 -13.05
CA SER A 284 -25.48 11.80 -13.73
C SER A 284 -26.48 12.39 -12.73
N GLN A 285 -27.42 13.21 -13.21
CA GLN A 285 -28.46 13.77 -12.36
C GLN A 285 -29.36 12.67 -11.76
N GLN A 286 -29.65 11.62 -12.52
CA GLN A 286 -30.42 10.47 -12.05
C GLN A 286 -29.71 9.78 -10.88
N LEU A 287 -28.42 9.48 -11.03
CA LEU A 287 -27.62 8.86 -9.99
C LEU A 287 -27.56 9.74 -8.72
N LEU A 288 -27.50 11.07 -8.86
CA LEU A 288 -27.57 11.98 -7.72
C LEU A 288 -28.92 11.89 -6.98
N CYS A 289 -30.04 11.77 -7.70
CA CYS A 289 -31.35 11.54 -7.08
C CYS A 289 -31.37 10.22 -6.31
N ASP A 290 -30.89 9.15 -6.94
CA ASP A 290 -30.89 7.81 -6.34
C ASP A 290 -30.02 7.78 -5.07
N GLN A 291 -28.86 8.45 -5.09
CA GLN A 291 -27.99 8.55 -3.91
C GLN A 291 -28.58 9.42 -2.79
N ILE A 292 -29.38 10.45 -3.10
CA ILE A 292 -30.12 11.19 -2.06
C ILE A 292 -31.08 10.24 -1.35
N HIS A 293 -31.85 9.46 -2.11
CA HIS A 293 -32.82 8.52 -1.54
C HIS A 293 -32.15 7.48 -0.64
N VAL A 294 -31.05 6.88 -1.10
CA VAL A 294 -30.26 5.91 -0.31
C VAL A 294 -29.75 6.52 1.00
N ILE A 295 -29.23 7.76 0.97
CA ILE A 295 -28.69 8.40 2.17
C ILE A 295 -29.79 8.85 3.14
N GLU A 296 -30.94 9.27 2.62
CA GLU A 296 -32.13 9.60 3.43
C GLU A 296 -32.66 8.35 4.13
N GLU A 297 -32.83 7.24 3.40
CA GLU A 297 -33.22 5.96 3.98
C GLU A 297 -32.23 5.50 5.07
N LEU A 298 -30.93 5.57 4.79
CA LEU A 298 -29.89 5.26 5.79
C LEU A 298 -29.97 6.18 7.02
N ALA A 299 -30.34 7.45 6.85
CA ALA A 299 -30.47 8.39 7.97
C ALA A 299 -31.70 8.08 8.83
N GLU A 300 -32.77 7.56 8.23
CA GLU A 300 -33.96 7.10 8.93
C GLU A 300 -33.69 5.80 9.71
N LEU A 301 -32.97 4.85 9.10
CA LEU A 301 -32.62 3.58 9.73
C LEU A 301 -31.59 3.75 10.86
N GLU A 302 -30.62 4.65 10.68
CA GLU A 302 -29.47 4.82 11.57
C GLU A 302 -29.29 6.30 11.97
N PRO A 303 -30.22 6.85 12.77
CA PRO A 303 -30.28 8.28 13.08
C PRO A 303 -29.07 8.79 13.86
N ASP A 304 -28.36 7.92 14.57
CA ASP A 304 -27.15 8.26 15.34
C ASP A 304 -25.87 8.30 14.48
N SER A 305 -25.95 7.89 13.21
CA SER A 305 -24.79 7.90 12.30
C SER A 305 -24.40 9.32 11.91
N LYS A 306 -23.35 9.84 12.55
CA LYS A 306 -22.75 11.15 12.21
C LYS A 306 -22.26 11.21 10.77
N CYS A 307 -21.79 10.07 10.25
CA CYS A 307 -21.29 9.97 8.89
C CYS A 307 -22.41 10.13 7.87
N THR A 308 -23.55 9.46 8.08
CA THR A 308 -24.73 9.57 7.22
C THR A 308 -25.29 11.00 7.22
N GLN A 309 -25.51 11.58 8.41
CA GLN A 309 -26.00 12.95 8.55
C GLN A 309 -25.15 13.99 7.82
N ARG A 310 -23.81 13.90 7.96
CA ARG A 310 -22.87 14.83 7.31
C ARG A 310 -22.90 14.71 5.79
N ASN A 311 -23.04 13.50 5.26
CA ASN A 311 -22.99 13.27 3.81
C ASN A 311 -24.32 13.57 3.11
N SER A 312 -25.47 13.41 3.78
CA SER A 312 -26.78 13.84 3.27
C SER A 312 -26.75 15.29 2.78
N HIS A 313 -26.33 16.22 3.64
CA HIS A 313 -26.20 17.65 3.29
C HIS A 313 -25.29 17.91 2.08
N ARG A 314 -24.23 17.12 1.89
CA ARG A 314 -23.26 17.29 0.80
C ARG A 314 -23.85 16.87 -0.55
N VAL A 315 -24.60 15.76 -0.57
CA VAL A 315 -25.23 15.28 -1.81
C VAL A 315 -26.36 16.22 -2.23
N SER A 316 -27.23 16.64 -1.30
CA SER A 316 -28.31 17.59 -1.61
C SER A 316 -27.78 18.94 -2.12
N SER A 317 -26.70 19.45 -1.51
CA SER A 317 -26.04 20.68 -2.01
C SER A 317 -25.49 20.52 -3.43
N LYS A 318 -24.91 19.36 -3.74
CA LYS A 318 -24.35 19.08 -5.07
C LYS A 318 -25.45 18.92 -6.12
N PHE A 319 -26.54 18.23 -5.78
CA PHE A 319 -27.71 18.10 -6.64
C PHE A 319 -28.29 19.47 -7.03
N GLY A 320 -28.48 20.37 -6.07
CA GLY A 320 -28.97 21.73 -6.34
C GLY A 320 -28.08 22.53 -7.31
N ARG A 321 -26.74 22.37 -7.22
CA ARG A 321 -25.80 23.00 -8.17
C ARG A 321 -25.92 22.42 -9.58
N VAL A 322 -26.05 21.10 -9.71
CA VAL A 322 -26.23 20.44 -11.01
C VAL A 322 -27.56 20.87 -11.65
N GLN A 323 -28.64 20.88 -10.87
CA GLN A 323 -29.96 21.32 -11.35
C GLN A 323 -29.93 22.78 -11.82
N THR A 324 -29.26 23.67 -11.08
CA THR A 324 -29.10 25.08 -11.50
C THR A 324 -28.26 25.21 -12.77
N ALA A 325 -27.19 24.41 -12.91
CA ALA A 325 -26.34 24.43 -14.10
C ALA A 325 -27.06 23.93 -15.37
N VAL A 326 -27.92 22.92 -15.24
CA VAL A 326 -28.77 22.43 -16.35
C VAL A 326 -29.80 23.47 -16.76
N VAL A 327 -30.40 24.18 -15.81
CA VAL A 327 -31.40 25.24 -16.08
C VAL A 327 -30.77 26.49 -16.73
N VAL A 328 -29.47 26.73 -16.53
CA VAL A 328 -28.75 27.91 -17.05
C VAL A 328 -27.98 27.61 -18.36
N ALA A 329 -27.94 26.35 -18.82
CA ALA A 329 -27.31 26.00 -20.10
C ALA A 329 -28.15 26.59 -21.26
N PRO A 330 -27.59 27.50 -22.09
CA PRO A 330 -28.32 28.05 -23.22
C PRO A 330 -28.57 26.95 -24.25
N GLU A 331 -29.81 26.84 -24.75
CA GLU A 331 -30.15 25.93 -25.84
C GLU A 331 -29.17 26.11 -27.01
N PRO A 332 -28.73 25.03 -27.67
CA PRO A 332 -27.99 25.16 -28.91
C PRO A 332 -28.89 25.89 -29.91
N TYR A 333 -28.48 27.10 -30.31
CA TYR A 333 -29.10 27.85 -31.39
C TYR A 333 -29.17 26.93 -32.62
N PHE A 334 -30.36 26.40 -32.90
CA PHE A 334 -30.72 25.93 -34.23
C PHE A 334 -30.60 27.13 -35.15
N ARG A 335 -29.52 27.21 -35.93
CA ARG A 335 -29.49 28.06 -37.12
C ARG A 335 -30.38 27.36 -38.15
N ASP A 336 -31.57 27.91 -38.34
CA ASP A 336 -32.31 27.73 -39.59
C ASP A 336 -31.44 28.23 -40.75
N GLU A 337 -30.87 27.30 -41.51
CA GLU A 337 -30.41 27.58 -42.87
C GLU A 337 -31.62 27.53 -43.81
N GLN A 338 -32.26 28.69 -43.98
CA GLN A 338 -32.98 29.04 -45.20
C GLN A 338 -32.18 30.10 -45.96
N ALA A 339 -31.52 29.67 -47.03
CA ALA A 339 -31.34 30.41 -48.30
C ALA A 339 -30.75 29.47 -49.36
#